data_AF-A0A353T4T5-F1
#
_entry.id   AF-A0A353T4T5-F1
#
_cell.length_a   1.000
_cell.length_b   1.000
_cell.length_c   1.000
_cell.angle_alpha   90.00
_cell.angle_beta   90.00
_cell.angle_gamma   90.00
#
_symmetry.space_group_name_H-M   'P 1'
#
loop_
_entity.id
_entity.type
_entity.pdbx_description
1 polymer ?
#
loop_
_entity_poly.entity_id
_entity_poly.type
_entity_poly.pdbx_seq_one_letter_code
_entity_poly.pdbx_strand_id
1 'polypeptide(L)'
;RELCAADRLFAILPEDQEKEVRGLWEEFEDCTTPEAEFAASLDRFQPFLHNLYTDGHTWKNGVTSGMVRDRMAEVRCGAPELWEIADRKIDECVERGILKE
;
A
#
# COMPACT_ATOMS: atom_id res chain seq x y z
N ARG A 1 -6.06 3.26 18.58
CA ARG A 1 -4.61 3.16 18.90
C ARG A 1 -3.82 4.18 18.11
N GLU A 2 -4.00 4.25 16.79
CA GLU A 2 -3.35 5.26 15.94
C GLU A 2 -3.83 6.68 16.25
N LEU A 3 -5.14 6.91 16.42
CA LEU A 3 -5.66 8.24 16.81
C LEU A 3 -4.99 8.81 18.06
N CYS A 4 -4.90 8.04 19.15
CA CYS A 4 -4.21 8.50 20.37
C CYS A 4 -2.71 8.77 20.16
N ALA A 5 -2.07 8.05 19.22
CA ALA A 5 -0.68 8.30 18.88
C ALA A 5 -0.55 9.58 18.05
N ALA A 6 -1.43 9.79 17.08
CA ALA A 6 -1.51 11.00 16.28
C ALA A 6 -1.76 12.24 17.17
N ASP A 7 -2.72 12.18 18.09
CA ASP A 7 -3.02 13.28 19.04
C ASP A 7 -1.79 13.65 19.87
N ARG A 8 -1.01 12.65 20.29
CA ARG A 8 0.18 12.87 21.11
C ARG A 8 1.39 13.33 20.31
N LEU A 9 1.62 12.77 19.13
CA LEU A 9 2.84 12.98 18.36
C LEU A 9 2.79 14.28 17.56
N PHE A 10 1.64 14.61 16.95
CA PHE A 10 1.52 15.83 16.16
C PHE A 10 1.47 17.08 17.04
N ALA A 11 0.91 16.99 18.25
CA ALA A 11 0.91 18.07 19.24
C ALA A 11 2.31 18.47 19.77
N ILE A 12 3.38 17.80 19.35
CA ILE A 12 4.77 18.21 19.63
C ILE A 12 5.19 19.37 18.71
N LEU A 13 4.54 19.52 17.55
CA LEU A 13 4.85 20.53 16.56
C LEU A 13 4.23 21.90 16.94
N PRO A 14 4.73 23.01 16.37
CA PRO A 14 4.02 24.29 16.37
C PRO A 14 2.58 24.16 15.84
N GLU A 15 1.67 24.99 16.35
CA GLU A 15 0.21 24.85 16.11
C GLU A 15 -0.17 24.83 14.62
N ASP A 16 0.51 25.60 13.77
CA ASP A 16 0.30 25.61 12.33
C ASP A 16 0.70 24.28 11.68
N GLN A 17 1.85 23.73 12.08
CA GLN A 17 2.37 22.46 11.58
C GLN A 17 1.61 21.26 12.13
N GLU A 18 1.20 21.30 13.40
CA GLU A 18 0.33 20.28 13.99
C GLU A 18 -0.93 20.10 13.14
N LYS A 19 -1.63 21.21 12.85
CA LYS A 19 -2.87 21.19 12.08
C LYS A 19 -2.65 20.69 10.66
N GLU A 20 -1.59 21.16 10.00
CA GLU A 20 -1.26 20.75 8.63
C GLU A 20 -0.95 19.25 8.55
N VAL A 21 0.02 18.78 9.35
CA VAL A 21 0.47 17.38 9.29
C VAL A 21 -0.61 16.43 9.79
N ARG A 22 -1.40 16.83 10.80
CA ARG A 22 -2.55 16.06 11.25
C ARG A 22 -3.59 15.92 10.15
N GLY A 23 -3.92 17.02 9.47
CA GLY A 23 -4.88 17.01 8.36
C GLY A 23 -4.41 16.10 7.21
N LEU A 24 -3.13 16.19 6.82
CA LEU A 24 -2.56 15.31 5.80
C LEU A 24 -2.59 13.83 6.21
N TRP A 25 -2.34 13.53 7.49
CA TRP A 25 -2.44 12.16 7.99
C TRP A 25 -3.89 11.66 7.94
N GLU A 26 -4.87 12.45 8.39
CA GLU A 26 -6.29 12.07 8.33
C GLU A 26 -6.76 11.87 6.88
N GLU A 27 -6.36 12.75 5.96
CA GLU A 27 -6.65 12.63 4.54
C GLU A 27 -6.10 11.32 3.94
N PHE A 28 -4.88 10.94 4.31
CA PHE A 28 -4.25 9.69 3.88
C PHE A 28 -4.98 8.45 4.44
N GLU A 29 -5.29 8.45 5.74
CA GLU A 29 -6.00 7.34 6.38
C GLU A 29 -7.41 7.15 5.82
N ASP A 30 -8.12 8.24 5.55
CA ASP A 30 -9.48 8.20 4.99
C ASP A 30 -9.48 7.89 3.48
N CYS A 31 -8.36 8.06 2.78
CA CYS A 31 -8.20 7.80 1.34
C CYS A 31 -9.26 8.53 0.48
N THR A 32 -9.63 9.76 0.84
CA THR A 32 -10.76 10.47 0.19
C THR A 32 -10.38 11.38 -0.97
N THR A 33 -9.09 11.67 -1.14
CA THR A 33 -8.58 12.57 -2.19
C THR A 33 -7.77 11.79 -3.23
N PRO A 34 -7.65 12.29 -4.48
CA PRO A 34 -6.80 11.66 -5.49
C PRO A 34 -5.35 11.51 -5.03
N GLU A 35 -4.82 12.49 -4.30
CA GLU A 35 -3.48 12.45 -3.72
C GLU A 35 -3.34 11.33 -2.68
N ALA A 36 -4.31 11.19 -1.78
CA ALA A 36 -4.32 10.11 -0.79
C ALA A 36 -4.47 8.73 -1.45
N GLU A 37 -5.37 8.58 -2.43
CA GLU A 37 -5.53 7.33 -3.18
C GLU A 37 -4.22 6.94 -3.91
N PHE A 38 -3.54 7.91 -4.52
CA PHE A 38 -2.25 7.68 -5.17
C PHE A 38 -1.17 7.30 -4.15
N ALA A 39 -1.05 8.02 -3.03
CA ALA A 39 -0.08 7.70 -1.98
C ALA A 39 -0.33 6.30 -1.38
N ALA A 40 -1.59 5.96 -1.10
CA ALA A 40 -2.01 4.66 -0.58
C ALA A 40 -1.74 3.52 -1.59
N SER A 41 -1.84 3.82 -2.89
CA SER A 41 -1.48 2.91 -3.96
C SER A 41 0.03 2.61 -3.97
N LEU A 42 0.86 3.64 -3.81
CA LEU A 42 2.32 3.47 -3.72
C LEU A 42 2.75 2.69 -2.47
N ASP A 43 2.11 2.94 -1.32
CA ASP A 43 2.36 2.20 -0.08
C ASP A 43 2.08 0.70 -0.23
N ARG A 44 1.04 0.33 -0.99
CA ARG A 44 0.73 -1.09 -1.31
C ARG A 44 1.68 -1.68 -2.35
N PHE A 45 2.09 -0.89 -3.32
CA PHE A 45 2.95 -1.33 -4.41
C PHE A 45 4.38 -1.61 -3.92
N GLN A 46 4.89 -0.88 -2.93
CA GLN A 46 6.26 -1.05 -2.44
C GLN A 46 6.53 -2.45 -1.85
N PRO A 47 5.69 -3.03 -0.96
CA PRO A 47 5.85 -4.40 -0.48
C PRO A 47 5.68 -5.46 -1.56
N PHE A 48 4.86 -5.17 -2.58
CA PHE A 48 4.71 -6.04 -3.75
C PHE A 48 6.03 -6.14 -4.53
N LEU A 49 6.66 -5.00 -4.83
CA LEU A 49 7.98 -4.98 -5.47
C LEU A 49 9.03 -5.72 -4.64
N HIS A 50 9.04 -5.52 -3.32
CA HIS A 50 9.95 -6.23 -2.44
C HIS A 50 9.81 -7.74 -2.57
N ASN A 51 8.59 -8.27 -2.61
CA ASN A 51 8.39 -9.70 -2.82
C ASN A 51 8.80 -10.14 -4.23
N LEU A 52 8.49 -9.36 -5.25
CA LEU A 52 8.87 -9.65 -6.63
C LEU A 52 10.40 -9.79 -6.78
N TYR A 53 11.16 -8.88 -6.16
CA TYR A 53 12.63 -8.86 -6.24
C TYR A 53 13.34 -9.74 -5.21
N THR A 54 12.60 -10.43 -4.33
CA THR A 54 13.17 -11.36 -3.33
C THR A 54 12.64 -12.79 -3.52
N ASP A 55 12.18 -13.12 -4.73
CA ASP A 55 11.56 -14.40 -5.08
C ASP A 55 10.49 -14.83 -4.04
N GLY A 56 9.60 -13.90 -3.71
CA GLY A 56 8.44 -14.11 -2.85
C GLY A 56 8.80 -14.37 -1.39
N HIS A 57 9.85 -13.74 -0.85
CA HIS A 57 10.33 -14.01 0.50
C HIS A 57 9.22 -14.04 1.57
N THR A 58 8.31 -13.06 1.58
CA THR A 58 7.20 -13.04 2.54
C THR A 58 5.99 -13.86 2.07
N TRP A 59 5.82 -14.05 0.76
CA TRP A 59 4.75 -14.87 0.19
C TRP A 59 4.88 -16.36 0.51
N LYS A 60 6.11 -16.85 0.72
CA LYS A 60 6.40 -18.25 1.11
C LYS A 60 5.66 -18.70 2.37
N ASN A 61 5.17 -17.77 3.19
CA ASN A 61 4.40 -18.05 4.41
C ASN A 61 2.91 -18.37 4.15
N GLY A 62 2.57 -18.92 2.98
CA GLY A 62 1.22 -19.36 2.65
C GLY A 62 0.34 -18.32 1.96
N VAL A 63 0.94 -17.29 1.36
CA VAL A 63 0.21 -16.30 0.55
C VAL A 63 -0.06 -16.87 -0.85
N THR A 64 -1.25 -16.62 -1.38
CA THR A 64 -1.66 -17.03 -2.74
C THR A 64 -1.81 -15.84 -3.69
N SER A 65 -1.90 -16.11 -5.00
CA SER A 65 -2.11 -15.12 -6.06
C SER A 65 -3.38 -14.32 -5.82
N GLY A 66 -4.47 -14.99 -5.41
CA GLY A 66 -5.71 -14.36 -5.00
C GLY A 66 -5.53 -13.35 -3.86
N MET A 67 -4.80 -13.73 -2.80
CA MET A 67 -4.54 -12.82 -1.68
C MET A 67 -3.72 -11.60 -2.10
N VAL A 68 -2.75 -11.77 -3.01
CA VAL A 68 -1.96 -10.65 -3.53
C VAL A 68 -2.83 -9.75 -4.42
N ARG A 69 -3.66 -10.32 -5.29
CA ARG A 69 -4.59 -9.56 -6.14
C ARG A 69 -5.58 -8.76 -5.31
N ASP A 70 -6.17 -9.35 -4.28
CA ASP A 70 -7.12 -8.66 -3.39
C ASP A 70 -6.45 -7.46 -2.70
N ARG A 71 -5.23 -7.64 -2.19
CA ARG A 71 -4.46 -6.53 -1.59
C ARG A 71 -4.08 -5.45 -2.60
N MET A 72 -3.76 -5.84 -3.83
CA MET A 72 -3.35 -4.93 -4.88
C MET A 72 -4.55 -4.25 -5.57
N ALA A 73 -5.77 -4.75 -5.42
CA ALA A 73 -6.96 -4.24 -6.11
C ALA A 73 -7.20 -2.73 -5.86
N GLU A 74 -6.88 -2.25 -4.66
CA GLU A 74 -7.03 -0.85 -4.28
C GLU A 74 -6.07 0.08 -5.06
N VAL A 75 -4.95 -0.45 -5.58
CA VAL A 75 -4.03 0.29 -6.47
C VAL A 75 -4.72 0.71 -7.76
N ARG A 76 -5.78 0.01 -8.18
CA ARG A 76 -6.52 0.33 -9.41
C ARG A 76 -7.14 1.72 -9.39
N CYS A 77 -7.58 2.20 -8.22
CA CYS A 77 -8.22 3.51 -8.09
C CYS A 77 -7.18 4.65 -8.15
N GLY A 78 -6.12 4.57 -7.35
CA GLY A 78 -5.11 5.63 -7.28
C GLY A 78 -4.05 5.57 -8.38
N ALA A 79 -3.71 4.39 -8.88
CA ALA A 79 -2.64 4.19 -9.88
C ALA A 79 -2.96 3.04 -10.85
N PRO A 80 -3.93 3.21 -11.77
CA PRO A 80 -4.40 2.15 -12.66
C PRO A 80 -3.29 1.53 -13.53
N GLU A 81 -2.32 2.33 -13.98
CA GLU A 81 -1.18 1.85 -14.76
C GLU A 81 -0.27 0.91 -13.94
N LEU A 82 -0.10 1.19 -12.64
CA LEU A 82 0.65 0.32 -11.74
C LEU A 82 -0.09 -0.97 -11.45
N TRP A 83 -1.43 -0.92 -11.35
CA TRP A 83 -2.25 -2.12 -11.22
C TRP A 83 -2.06 -3.08 -12.40
N GLU A 84 -2.09 -2.58 -13.64
CA GLU A 84 -1.87 -3.42 -14.84
C GLU A 84 -0.47 -4.07 -14.87
N ILE A 85 0.52 -3.38 -14.31
CA ILE A 85 1.86 -3.95 -14.15
C ILE A 85 1.86 -5.01 -13.04
N ALA A 86 1.24 -4.73 -11.89
CA ALA A 86 1.16 -5.67 -10.77
C ALA A 86 0.47 -6.97 -11.18
N ASP A 87 -0.69 -6.89 -11.83
CA ASP A 87 -1.50 -8.05 -12.21
C ASP A 87 -0.73 -8.99 -13.15
N ARG A 88 -0.07 -8.43 -14.17
CA ARG A 88 0.83 -9.22 -15.05
C ARG A 88 1.99 -9.84 -14.29
N LYS A 89 2.58 -9.12 -13.33
CA LYS A 89 3.69 -9.64 -12.51
C LYS A 89 3.24 -10.72 -11.55
N ILE A 90 2.00 -10.69 -11.07
CA ILE A 90 1.41 -11.77 -10.29
C ILE A 90 1.35 -13.04 -11.14
N ASP A 91 0.84 -12.95 -12.37
CA ASP A 91 0.79 -14.09 -13.30
C ASP A 91 2.19 -14.67 -13.56
N GLU A 92 3.19 -13.82 -13.86
CA GLU A 92 4.58 -14.26 -14.03
C GLU A 92 5.13 -14.97 -12.77
N CYS A 93 4.78 -14.51 -11.58
CA CYS A 93 5.19 -15.15 -10.33
C CYS A 93 4.53 -16.51 -10.11
N VAL A 94 3.29 -16.68 -10.53
CA VAL A 94 2.59 -17.98 -10.50
C VAL A 94 3.25 -18.96 -11.49
N GLU A 95 3.49 -18.52 -12.73
CA GLU A 95 4.16 -19.33 -13.75
C GLU A 95 5.56 -19.79 -13.31
N ARG A 96 6.29 -18.93 -12.59
CA ARG A 96 7.62 -19.23 -12.03
C ARG A 96 7.56 -20.07 -10.75
N GLY A 97 6.37 -20.38 -10.21
CA GLY A 97 6.18 -21.11 -8.96
C GLY A 97 6.62 -20.34 -7.70
N ILE A 98 6.80 -19.01 -7.81
CA ILE A 98 7.14 -18.13 -6.69
C ILE A 98 5.90 -17.88 -5.81
N LEU A 99 4.75 -17.78 -6.47
CA LEU A 99 3.46 -17.57 -5.82
C LEU A 99 2.55 -18.75 -6.14
N LYS A 100 1.78 -19.20 -5.15
CA LYS A 100 0.79 -20.26 -5.35
C LYS A 100 -0.50 -19.65 -5.91
N GLU A 101 -1.24 -20.41 -6.68
CA GLU A 101 -2.62 -20.05 -7.06
C GLU A 101 -3.52 -19.90 -5.82
#